data_AF-A0A6N8UE71-F1
#
_entry.id   AF-A0A6N8UE71-F1
#
_cell.length_a   1.000
_cell.length_b   1.000
_cell.length_c   1.000
_cell.angle_alpha   90.00
_cell.angle_beta   90.00
_cell.angle_gamma   90.00
#
_symmetry.space_group_name_H-M   'P 1'
#
loop_
_entity.id
_entity.type
_entity.pdbx_description
1 polymer ?
#
loop_
_entity_poly.entity_id
_entity_poly.type
_entity_poly.pdbx_seq_one_letter_code
_entity_poly.pdbx_strand_id
1 'polypeptide(L)'
;MAFKIRWYGWQRAQGIKFGEKRKAYKNHKKNTLNHLLQFYEKEKFILLGDATEGDTDIYLTAFEQFPDRIEHIYIRQAKEKLNKRVLQKIKNHPEAPIHLIEHSSDILKYRKNKPSH
;
A
#
# COMPACT_ATOMS: atom_id res chain seq x y z
N MET A 1 -24.18 46.07 20.29
CA MET A 1 -22.73 45.84 20.12
C MET A 1 -22.43 44.39 20.47
N ALA A 2 -22.26 43.51 19.48
CA ALA A 2 -22.02 42.09 19.70
C ALA A 2 -20.54 41.76 19.46
N PHE A 3 -19.87 41.27 20.50
CA PHE A 3 -18.48 40.82 20.47
C PHE A 3 -18.35 39.57 19.57
N LYS A 4 -17.51 39.66 18.54
CA LYS A 4 -17.19 38.57 17.61
C LYS A 4 -15.91 37.88 18.09
N ILE A 5 -16.02 36.82 18.89
CA ILE A 5 -14.87 35.99 19.28
C ILE A 5 -14.66 34.87 18.25
N ARG A 6 -13.43 34.86 17.75
CA ARG A 6 -12.87 34.11 16.63
C ARG A 6 -12.61 32.64 17.01
N TRP A 7 -13.39 31.73 16.44
CA TRP A 7 -13.14 30.29 16.48
C TRP A 7 -12.11 29.89 15.41
N TYR A 8 -10.81 30.00 15.70
CA TYR A 8 -9.77 29.36 14.88
C TYR A 8 -8.72 28.74 15.80
N GLY A 9 -8.75 27.42 16.02
CA GLY A 9 -7.65 26.77 16.73
C GLY A 9 -7.76 25.26 16.94
N TRP A 10 -8.94 24.75 17.31
CA TRP A 10 -9.03 23.38 17.83
C TRP A 10 -9.09 22.26 16.79
N GLN A 11 -9.67 22.49 15.61
CA GLN A 11 -9.78 21.44 14.58
C GLN A 11 -8.45 21.17 13.83
N ARG A 12 -7.54 22.16 13.75
CA ARG A 12 -6.27 22.01 13.00
C ARG A 12 -5.23 21.15 13.74
N ALA A 13 -5.17 21.23 15.07
CA ALA A 13 -4.22 20.44 15.86
C ALA A 13 -4.49 18.93 15.77
N GLN A 14 -5.76 18.51 15.71
CA GLN A 14 -6.14 17.10 15.56
C GLN A 14 -5.72 16.56 14.18
N GLY A 15 -5.88 17.34 13.12
CA GLY A 15 -5.44 16.97 11.77
C GLY A 15 -3.93 16.78 11.66
N ILE A 16 -3.14 17.65 12.31
CA ILE A 16 -1.67 17.55 12.34
C ILE A 16 -1.22 16.28 13.08
N LYS A 17 -1.72 16.05 14.29
CA LYS A 17 -1.40 14.85 15.09
C LYS A 17 -1.79 13.55 14.38
N PHE A 18 -2.92 13.56 13.68
CA PHE A 18 -3.37 12.40 12.89
C PHE A 18 -2.47 12.15 11.67
N GLY A 19 -2.01 13.21 11.01
CA GLY A 19 -1.04 13.14 9.91
C GLY A 19 0.31 12.56 10.37
N GLU A 20 0.83 13.01 11.50
CA GLU A 20 2.08 12.50 12.09
C GLU A 20 1.97 11.02 12.46
N LYS A 21 0.88 10.62 13.12
CA LYS A 21 0.62 9.21 13.45
C LYS A 21 0.56 8.33 12.20
N ARG A 22 -0.13 8.77 11.14
CA ARG A 22 -0.18 8.05 9.86
C ARG A 22 1.20 7.93 9.22
N LYS A 23 2.00 8.99 9.25
CA LYS A 23 3.37 8.98 8.70
C LYS A 23 4.25 8.00 9.47
N ALA A 24 4.21 8.04 10.80
CA ALA A 24 4.94 7.11 11.66
C ALA A 24 4.54 5.65 11.38
N TYR A 25 3.23 5.39 11.24
CA TYR A 25 2.72 4.06 10.92
C TYR A 25 3.21 3.55 9.56
N LYS A 26 3.18 4.39 8.51
CA LYS A 26 3.71 4.03 7.19
C LYS A 26 5.21 3.73 7.23
N ASN A 27 5.98 4.55 7.96
CA ASN A 27 7.41 4.31 8.14
C ASN A 27 7.67 3.00 8.86
N HIS A 28 6.90 2.69 9.90
CA HIS A 28 7.00 1.42 10.62
C HIS A 28 6.74 0.23 9.69
N LYS A 29 5.64 0.24 8.92
CA LYS A 29 5.35 -0.82 7.93
C LYS A 29 6.49 -1.02 6.94
N LYS A 30 7.01 0.07 6.37
CA LYS A 30 8.14 0.02 5.42
C LYS A 30 9.36 -0.61 6.07
N ASN A 31 9.72 -0.19 7.28
CA ASN A 31 10.89 -0.71 7.99
C ASN A 31 10.72 -2.20 8.30
N THR A 32 9.53 -2.63 8.73
CA THR A 32 9.24 -4.04 8.98
C THR A 32 9.38 -4.88 7.70
N LEU A 33 8.81 -4.42 6.58
CA LEU A 33 8.92 -5.13 5.30
C LEU A 33 10.39 -5.23 4.84
N ASN A 34 11.14 -4.13 4.92
CA ASN A 34 12.55 -4.13 4.56
C ASN A 34 13.36 -5.07 5.45
N HIS A 35 13.08 -5.12 6.75
CA HIS A 35 13.76 -6.03 7.67
C HIS A 35 13.46 -7.49 7.34
N LEU A 36 12.20 -7.84 7.02
CA LEU A 36 11.84 -9.20 6.60
C LEU A 36 12.52 -9.60 5.30
N LEU A 37 12.55 -8.70 4.31
CA LEU A 37 13.24 -8.95 3.05
C LEU A 37 14.74 -9.12 3.29
N GLN A 38 15.38 -8.26 4.08
CA GLN A 38 16.80 -8.39 4.40
C GLN A 38 17.13 -9.66 5.18
N PHE A 39 16.28 -10.06 6.13
CA PHE A 39 16.54 -11.24 6.95
C PHE A 39 16.38 -12.55 6.18
N TYR A 40 15.34 -12.65 5.35
CA TYR A 40 15.05 -13.87 4.58
C TYR A 40 15.58 -13.76 3.15
N GLU A 41 16.90 -13.63 2.95
CA GLU A 41 17.51 -13.24 1.67
C GLU A 41 17.10 -14.05 0.44
N LYS A 42 16.77 -15.34 0.62
CA LYS A 42 16.48 -16.29 -0.48
C LYS A 42 14.99 -16.51 -0.74
N GLU A 43 14.13 -16.07 0.17
CA GLU A 43 12.70 -16.37 0.09
C GLU A 43 11.96 -15.38 -0.82
N LYS A 44 10.95 -15.90 -1.49
CA LYS A 44 10.01 -15.12 -2.31
C LYS A 44 8.78 -14.75 -1.50
N PHE A 45 8.29 -13.54 -1.72
CA PHE A 45 7.20 -12.94 -0.96
C PHE A 45 6.00 -12.67 -1.85
N ILE A 46 4.82 -12.89 -1.26
CA ILE A 46 3.54 -12.40 -1.76
C ILE A 46 3.08 -11.33 -0.79
N LEU A 47 2.87 -10.10 -1.28
CA LEU A 47 2.45 -8.97 -0.47
C LEU A 47 0.93 -8.80 -0.58
N LEU A 48 0.24 -8.68 0.55
CA LEU A 48 -1.21 -8.47 0.61
C LEU A 48 -1.48 -7.17 1.37
N GLY A 49 -2.34 -6.31 0.81
CA GLY A 49 -2.68 -5.02 1.43
C GLY A 49 -4.00 -4.46 0.95
N ASP A 50 -4.29 -3.23 1.37
CA ASP A 50 -5.55 -2.54 1.12
C ASP A 50 -5.33 -1.18 0.45
N ALA A 51 -6.22 -0.82 -0.49
CA ALA A 51 -6.14 0.45 -1.21
C ALA A 51 -6.31 1.70 -0.29
N THR A 52 -6.89 1.55 0.90
CA THR A 52 -7.10 2.64 1.88
C THR A 52 -5.84 3.07 2.63
N GLU A 53 -4.87 2.17 2.83
CA GLU A 53 -3.73 2.42 3.71
C GLU A 53 -2.48 2.92 2.96
N GLY A 54 -2.55 2.96 1.63
CA GLY A 54 -1.42 3.33 0.79
C GLY A 54 -0.33 2.26 0.75
N ASP A 55 -0.72 1.00 1.00
CA ASP A 55 0.19 -0.16 0.93
C ASP A 55 0.81 -0.30 -0.46
N THR A 56 0.08 0.08 -1.51
CA THR A 56 0.57 0.04 -2.90
C THR A 56 1.87 0.82 -3.11
N ASP A 57 2.04 1.99 -2.49
CA ASP A 57 3.31 2.74 -2.59
C ASP A 57 4.46 1.98 -1.95
N ILE A 58 4.23 1.43 -0.76
CA ILE A 58 5.25 0.71 0.02
C ILE A 58 5.66 -0.56 -0.71
N TYR A 59 4.70 -1.30 -1.24
CA TYR A 59 4.94 -2.56 -1.95
C TYR A 59 5.59 -2.35 -3.31
N LEU A 60 5.25 -1.27 -4.02
CA LEU A 60 5.91 -0.92 -5.26
C LEU A 60 7.38 -0.57 -5.01
N THR A 61 7.69 0.25 -3.99
CA THR A 61 9.09 0.53 -3.62
C THR A 61 9.84 -0.74 -3.21
N ALA A 62 9.17 -1.68 -2.52
CA ALA A 62 9.80 -2.96 -2.18
C ALA A 62 10.09 -3.81 -3.43
N PHE A 63 9.17 -3.83 -4.41
CA PHE A 63 9.39 -4.50 -5.70
C PHE A 63 10.52 -3.85 -6.49
N GLU A 64 10.60 -2.52 -6.55
CA GLU A 64 11.71 -1.81 -7.21
C GLU A 64 13.07 -2.15 -6.60
N GLN A 65 13.13 -2.39 -5.29
CA GLN A 65 14.36 -2.76 -4.58
C GLN A 65 14.71 -4.25 -4.69
N PHE A 66 13.71 -5.12 -4.75
CA PHE A 66 13.87 -6.57 -4.74
C PHE A 66 12.94 -7.27 -5.76
N PRO A 67 13.06 -6.98 -7.06
CA PRO A 67 12.08 -7.38 -8.06
C PRO A 67 11.94 -8.91 -8.19
N ASP A 68 13.06 -9.63 -8.10
CA ASP A 68 13.09 -11.10 -8.19
C ASP A 68 12.48 -11.82 -6.98
N ARG A 69 12.20 -11.06 -5.92
CA ARG A 69 11.74 -11.60 -4.63
C ARG A 69 10.28 -11.33 -4.34
N ILE A 70 9.65 -10.40 -5.03
CA ILE A 70 8.23 -10.12 -4.86
C ILE A 70 7.47 -10.78 -6.02
N GLU A 71 6.86 -11.94 -5.77
CA GLU A 71 6.14 -12.68 -6.83
C GLU A 71 4.83 -11.99 -7.21
N HIS A 72 4.08 -11.55 -6.21
CA HIS A 72 2.77 -10.95 -6.41
C HIS A 72 2.48 -9.90 -5.34
N ILE A 73 1.80 -8.84 -5.74
CA ILE A 73 1.27 -7.81 -4.85
C ILE A 73 -0.24 -7.77 -5.04
N TYR A 74 -0.99 -8.18 -4.02
CA TYR A 74 -2.45 -8.15 -4.02
C TYR A 74 -2.94 -6.95 -3.20
N ILE A 75 -3.70 -6.07 -3.84
CA ILE A 75 -4.34 -4.94 -3.19
C ILE A 75 -5.85 -5.19 -3.20
N ARG A 76 -6.45 -5.24 -2.02
CA ARG A 76 -7.90 -5.34 -1.88
C ARG A 76 -8.56 -4.01 -2.25
N GLN A 77 -9.63 -4.11 -3.02
CA GLN A 77 -10.47 -2.98 -3.40
C GLN A 77 -11.06 -2.28 -2.17
N ALA A 78 -11.19 -0.97 -2.31
CA ALA A 78 -11.86 -0.09 -1.36
C ALA A 78 -12.78 0.87 -2.14
N LYS A 79 -12.82 2.14 -1.72
CA LYS A 79 -13.59 3.19 -2.41
C LYS A 79 -13.06 3.43 -3.83
N GLU A 80 -13.95 3.71 -4.77
CA GLU A 80 -13.64 3.92 -6.19
C GLU A 80 -12.45 4.86 -6.44
N LYS A 81 -12.39 6.00 -5.75
CA LYS A 81 -11.28 6.96 -5.88
C LYS A 81 -9.92 6.35 -5.52
N LEU A 82 -9.87 5.48 -4.53
CA LEU A 82 -8.64 4.78 -4.11
C LEU A 82 -8.28 3.69 -5.11
N ASN A 83 -9.28 2.94 -5.57
CA ASN A 83 -9.09 1.90 -6.59
C ASN A 83 -8.52 2.51 -7.88
N LYS A 84 -9.05 3.66 -8.34
CA LYS A 84 -8.50 4.40 -9.50
C LYS A 84 -7.03 4.75 -9.34
N ARG A 85 -6.60 5.13 -8.13
CA ARG A 85 -5.18 5.41 -7.84
C ARG A 85 -4.31 4.15 -7.93
N VAL A 86 -4.81 3.02 -7.45
CA VAL A 86 -4.10 1.73 -7.57
C VAL A 86 -4.00 1.32 -9.03
N LEU A 87 -5.10 1.41 -9.79
CA LEU A 87 -5.13 1.12 -11.23
C LEU A 87 -4.18 2.02 -12.03
N GLN A 88 -4.07 3.30 -11.70
CA GLN A 88 -3.08 4.19 -12.32
C GLN A 88 -1.65 3.72 -12.06
N LYS A 89 -1.33 3.25 -10.84
CA LYS A 89 -0.01 2.70 -10.54
C LYS A 89 0.27 1.43 -11.31
N ILE A 90 -0.70 0.51 -11.37
CA ILE A 90 -0.61 -0.71 -12.19
C ILE A 90 -0.29 -0.35 -13.65
N LYS A 91 -0.97 0.68 -14.20
CA LYS A 91 -0.73 1.14 -15.57
C LYS A 91 0.67 1.74 -15.77
N ASN A 92 1.17 2.46 -14.77
CA ASN A 92 2.47 3.14 -14.84
C ASN A 92 3.66 2.20 -14.59
N HIS A 93 3.42 1.06 -13.95
CA HIS A 93 4.42 0.06 -13.56
C HIS A 93 4.01 -1.32 -14.08
N PRO A 94 3.97 -1.53 -15.41
CA PRO A 94 3.53 -2.80 -16.01
C PRO A 94 4.42 -3.99 -15.64
N GLU A 95 5.66 -3.74 -15.23
CA GLU A 95 6.62 -4.74 -14.75
C GLU A 95 6.28 -5.27 -13.34
N ALA A 96 5.57 -4.48 -12.53
CA ALA A 96 5.24 -4.86 -11.17
C ALA A 96 4.02 -5.80 -11.14
N PRO A 97 4.08 -6.97 -10.47
CA PRO A 97 3.01 -7.96 -10.45
C PRO A 97 1.88 -7.56 -9.48
N ILE A 98 1.29 -6.39 -9.68
CA ILE A 98 0.27 -5.79 -8.83
C ILE A 98 -1.13 -6.13 -9.36
N HIS A 99 -1.97 -6.69 -8.50
CA HIS A 99 -3.32 -7.12 -8.80
C HIS A 99 -4.32 -6.45 -7.85
N LEU A 100 -5.32 -5.78 -8.40
CA LEU A 100 -6.44 -5.25 -7.63
C LEU A 100 -7.53 -6.32 -7.53
N ILE A 101 -7.81 -6.79 -6.31
CA ILE A 101 -8.74 -7.90 -6.04
C ILE A 101 -9.93 -7.43 -5.21
N GLU A 102 -11.11 -8.02 -5.44
CA GLU A 102 -12.30 -7.72 -4.65
C GLU A 102 -12.40 -8.69 -3.47
N HIS A 103 -12.22 -9.99 -3.76
CA HIS A 103 -12.28 -11.06 -2.78
C HIS A 103 -10.97 -11.85 -2.73
N SER A 104 -10.68 -12.45 -1.58
CA SER A 104 -9.51 -13.33 -1.44
C SER A 104 -9.54 -14.52 -2.40
N SER A 105 -10.72 -14.97 -2.83
CA SER A 105 -10.90 -15.98 -3.87
C SER A 105 -10.34 -15.55 -5.23
N ASP A 106 -10.25 -14.25 -5.52
CA ASP A 106 -9.68 -13.75 -6.78
C ASP A 106 -8.19 -14.03 -6.90
N ILE A 107 -7.48 -14.22 -5.78
CA ILE A 107 -6.05 -14.58 -5.77
C ILE A 107 -5.80 -15.86 -6.58
N LEU A 108 -6.76 -16.79 -6.56
CA LEU A 108 -6.68 -18.06 -7.29
C LEU A 108 -6.62 -17.86 -8.81
N LYS A 109 -7.18 -16.75 -9.32
CA LYS A 109 -7.14 -16.41 -10.76
C LYS A 109 -5.69 -16.14 -11.20
N TYR A 110 -4.91 -15.50 -10.34
CA TYR A 110 -3.53 -15.10 -10.64
C TYR A 110 -2.50 -16.19 -10.34
N ARG A 111 -2.85 -17.17 -9.51
CA ARG A 111 -1.99 -18.32 -9.16
C ARG A 111 -1.70 -19.26 -10.34
N LYS A 112 -2.60 -19.36 -11.31
CA LYS A 112 -2.51 -20.37 -12.40
C LYS A 112 -1.59 -19.99 -13.58
N ASN A 113 -1.02 -18.79 -13.59
CA ASN A 113 -0.16 -18.32 -14.69
C ASN A 113 1.34 -18.49 -14.45
N LYS A 114 1.76 -19.32 -13.48
CA LYS A 114 3.18 -19.69 -13.35
C LYS A 114 3.50 -20.71 -14.45
N PRO A 115 4.38 -20.41 -15.43
CA PRO A 115 4.92 -21.47 -16.27
C PRO A 115 5.62 -22.46 -15.32
N SER A 116 5.15 -23.70 -15.35
CA SER A 116 5.83 -24.82 -14.71
C SER A 116 7.21 -24.94 -15.34
N HIS A 117 8.24 -24.56 -14.57
CA HIS A 117 9.61 -24.98 -14.84
C HIS A 117 9.72 -26.50 -14.62
#